data_AF-A0A517KYM9-F1
#
_entry.id   AF-A0A517KYM9-F1
#
_cell.length_a   1.000
_cell.length_b   1.000
_cell.length_c   1.000
_cell.angle_alpha   90.00
_cell.angle_beta   90.00
_cell.angle_gamma   90.00
#
_symmetry.space_group_name_H-M   'P 1'
#
loop_
_entity.id
_entity.type
_entity.pdbx_description
1 polymer ?
#
loop_
_entity_poly.entity_id
_entity_poly.type
_entity_poly.pdbx_seq_one_letter_code
_entity_poly.pdbx_strand_id
1 'polypeptide(L)'
;MGITVGPSLAKQLRSIYGTTNVAVQGVDYGAGFMGAVTGAMMQGDGVANMLKHTKTIMDKCAETKIILAGYSQGAEQVHGTLKGLGEKAARLGRNLTKTCLFNDRA
;
A
#
# COMPACT_ATOMS: atom_id res chain seq x y z
N MET A 1 7.62 1.13 7.20
CA MET A 1 7.34 -0.32 7.06
C MET A 1 7.30 -0.92 8.46
N GLY A 2 6.27 -1.70 8.80
CA GLY A 2 6.16 -2.37 10.11
C GLY A 2 7.07 -3.61 10.24
N ILE A 3 6.99 -4.31 11.38
CA ILE A 3 7.87 -5.45 11.70
C ILE A 3 7.28 -6.84 11.44
N THR A 4 5.96 -6.98 11.31
CA THR A 4 5.28 -8.30 11.23
C THR A 4 4.83 -8.66 9.81
N VAL A 5 3.69 -8.13 9.37
CA VAL A 5 3.00 -8.55 8.14
C VAL A 5 3.75 -8.10 6.89
N GLY A 6 4.21 -6.85 6.86
CA GLY A 6 4.91 -6.27 5.71
C GLY A 6 6.18 -7.03 5.33
N PRO A 7 7.13 -7.28 6.26
CA PRO A 7 8.34 -8.04 5.97
C PRO A 7 8.07 -9.48 5.53
N SER A 8 7.09 -10.16 6.13
CA SER A 8 6.72 -11.53 5.74
C SER A 8 6.15 -11.58 4.31
N LEU A 9 5.25 -10.66 3.97
CA LEU A 9 4.72 -10.52 2.61
C LEU A 9 5.82 -10.23 1.59
N ALA A 10 6.71 -9.29 1.89
CA ALA A 10 7.85 -8.95 1.05
C ALA A 10 8.77 -10.15 0.80
N LYS A 11 9.07 -10.93 1.85
CA LYS A 11 9.90 -12.14 1.77
C LYS A 11 9.25 -13.19 0.85
N GLN A 12 7.95 -13.42 0.99
CA GLN A 12 7.23 -14.39 0.16
C GLN A 12 7.16 -13.96 -1.31
N LEU A 13 6.84 -12.69 -1.59
CA LEU A 13 6.84 -12.18 -2.97
C LEU A 13 8.21 -12.31 -3.64
N ARG A 14 9.28 -11.98 -2.91
CA ARG A 14 10.66 -12.18 -3.41
C ARG A 14 11.03 -13.64 -3.62
N SER A 15 10.48 -14.55 -2.81
CA SER A 15 10.68 -15.99 -2.99
C SER A 15 9.99 -16.53 -4.25
N ILE A 16 8.88 -15.92 -4.66
CA ILE A 16 8.10 -16.37 -5.83
C ILE A 16 8.64 -15.73 -7.12
N TYR A 17 8.89 -14.43 -7.09
CA TYR A 17 9.21 -13.65 -8.29
C TYR A 17 10.70 -13.33 -8.44
N GLY A 18 11.53 -13.63 -7.43
CA GLY A 18 12.95 -13.29 -7.39
C GLY A 18 13.21 -11.96 -6.69
N THR A 19 14.35 -11.86 -6.01
CA THR A 19 14.72 -10.71 -5.18
C THR A 19 14.97 -9.43 -5.98
N THR A 20 15.40 -9.55 -7.24
CA THR A 20 15.65 -8.43 -8.16
C THR A 20 14.38 -7.90 -8.83
N ASN A 21 13.32 -8.71 -8.88
CA ASN A 21 12.06 -8.37 -9.56
C ASN A 21 11.01 -7.78 -8.62
N VAL A 22 11.30 -7.74 -7.30
CA VAL A 22 10.36 -7.24 -6.28
C VAL A 22 11.00 -6.11 -5.48
N ALA A 23 10.65 -4.89 -5.89
CA ALA A 23 10.89 -3.69 -5.10
C ALA A 23 9.79 -3.53 -4.04
N VAL A 24 10.17 -3.16 -2.82
CA VAL A 24 9.24 -2.98 -1.70
C VAL A 24 9.48 -1.60 -1.12
N GLN A 25 8.44 -0.76 -1.14
CA GLN A 25 8.48 0.59 -0.63
C GLN A 25 7.57 0.69 0.60
N GLY A 26 8.13 1.13 1.72
CA GLY A 26 7.34 1.46 2.90
C GLY A 26 6.61 2.79 2.72
N VAL A 27 5.43 2.90 3.33
CA VAL A 27 4.74 4.18 3.49
C VAL A 27 5.18 4.80 4.80
N ASP A 28 5.53 6.08 4.75
CA ASP A 28 5.99 6.85 5.89
C ASP A 28 4.85 7.69 6.46
N TYR A 29 4.43 7.38 7.69
CA TYR A 29 3.38 8.08 8.41
C TYR A 29 3.41 7.73 9.90
N GLY A 30 2.97 8.66 10.75
CA GLY A 30 2.86 8.44 12.19
C GLY A 30 1.75 7.45 12.52
N ALA A 31 2.11 6.25 12.98
CA ALA A 31 1.16 5.19 13.33
C ALA A 31 0.47 5.40 14.70
N GLY A 32 -0.01 6.62 14.97
CA GLY A 32 -0.65 7.00 16.23
C GLY A 32 -2.18 6.88 16.20
N PHE A 33 -2.83 6.93 17.38
CA PHE A 33 -4.29 6.87 17.53
C PHE A 33 -5.04 7.93 16.71
N MET A 34 -4.51 9.17 16.70
CA MET A 34 -5.05 10.24 15.84
C MET A 34 -4.97 9.89 14.35
N GLY A 35 -3.94 9.16 13.92
CA GLY A 35 -3.79 8.66 12.55
C GLY A 35 -4.81 7.59 12.16
N ALA A 36 -5.47 6.93 13.13
CA ALA A 36 -6.53 5.95 12.84
C ALA A 36 -7.85 6.66 12.64
N VAL A 37 -8.13 7.65 13.48
CA VAL A 37 -9.30 8.51 13.34
C VAL A 37 -9.22 9.34 12.03
N THR A 38 -8.05 9.89 11.69
CA THR A 38 -7.85 10.65 10.44
C THR A 38 -7.58 9.76 9.23
N GLY A 39 -7.02 8.57 9.42
CA GLY A 39 -6.89 7.52 8.39
C GLY A 39 -8.25 7.09 7.85
N ALA A 40 -9.24 6.91 8.74
CA ALA A 40 -10.63 6.72 8.39
C ALA A 40 -11.25 7.92 7.63
N MET A 41 -10.72 9.13 7.80
CA MET A 41 -11.14 10.37 7.14
C MET A 41 -10.46 10.62 5.79
N MET A 42 -9.72 9.64 5.25
CA MET A 42 -9.25 9.62 3.85
C MET A 42 -8.22 10.70 3.47
N GLN A 43 -7.60 11.37 4.44
CA GLN A 43 -6.69 12.51 4.21
C GLN A 43 -5.46 12.53 5.13
N GLY A 44 -5.11 11.38 5.73
CA GLY A 44 -3.90 11.28 6.55
C GLY A 44 -2.60 11.32 5.73
N ASP A 45 -1.49 11.67 6.39
CA ASP A 45 -0.15 11.74 5.76
C ASP A 45 0.24 10.43 5.04
N GLY A 46 -0.23 9.29 5.54
CA GLY A 46 -0.02 7.98 4.91
C GLY A 46 -0.69 7.85 3.54
N VAL A 47 -1.91 8.38 3.37
CA VAL A 47 -2.58 8.45 2.07
C VAL A 47 -1.79 9.32 1.10
N ALA A 48 -1.37 10.51 1.53
CA ALA A 48 -0.61 11.42 0.69
C ALA A 48 0.75 10.81 0.27
N ASN A 49 1.45 10.17 1.20
CA ASN A 49 2.72 9.51 0.95
C ASN A 49 2.57 8.32 -0.01
N MET A 50 1.62 7.41 0.26
CA MET A 50 1.36 6.25 -0.59
C MET A 50 0.89 6.67 -2.00
N LEU A 51 0.08 7.72 -2.11
CA LEU A 51 -0.37 8.28 -3.38
C LEU A 51 0.79 8.88 -4.19
N LYS A 52 1.70 9.62 -3.54
CA LYS A 52 2.91 10.16 -4.17
C LYS A 52 3.79 9.04 -4.73
N HIS A 53 4.07 8.01 -3.93
CA HIS A 53 4.85 6.85 -4.36
C HIS A 53 4.18 6.14 -5.54
N THR A 54 2.88 5.88 -5.43
CA THR A 54 2.14 5.16 -6.46
C THR A 54 2.16 5.91 -7.80
N LYS A 55 1.89 7.22 -7.81
CA LYS A 55 1.96 8.04 -9.02
C LYS A 55 3.37 8.02 -9.62
N THR A 56 4.40 8.19 -8.79
CA THR A 56 5.80 8.15 -9.24
C THR A 56 6.14 6.83 -9.93
N ILE A 57 5.69 5.70 -9.38
CA ILE A 57 5.93 4.37 -9.97
C ILE A 57 5.13 4.18 -11.26
N MET A 58 3.87 4.63 -11.29
CA MET A 58 3.04 4.56 -12.50
C MET A 58 3.61 5.35 -13.68
N ASP A 59 4.33 6.44 -13.38
CA ASP A 59 4.96 7.31 -14.37
C ASP A 59 6.33 6.75 -14.81
N LYS A 60 7.14 6.25 -13.87
CA LYS A 60 8.50 5.74 -14.17
C LYS A 60 8.51 4.31 -14.69
N CYS A 61 7.51 3.50 -14.36
CA CYS A 61 7.51 2.06 -14.58
C CYS A 61 6.15 1.61 -15.13
N ALA A 62 5.77 2.08 -16.32
CA ALA A 62 4.42 1.89 -16.86
C ALA A 62 3.94 0.42 -16.94
N GLU A 63 4.87 -0.53 -17.11
CA GLU A 63 4.57 -1.97 -17.20
C GLU A 63 4.58 -2.71 -15.86
N THR A 64 5.15 -2.09 -14.80
CA THR A 64 5.29 -2.74 -13.51
C THR A 64 3.92 -3.04 -12.89
N LYS A 65 3.84 -4.16 -12.16
CA LYS A 65 2.65 -4.49 -11.38
C LYS A 65 2.80 -3.87 -10.00
N ILE A 66 1.84 -3.01 -9.64
CA ILE A 66 1.83 -2.34 -8.34
C ILE A 66 0.87 -3.08 -7.42
N ILE A 67 1.35 -3.46 -6.23
CA ILE A 67 0.53 -4.04 -5.18
C ILE A 67 0.51 -3.05 -4.02
N LEU A 68 -0.69 -2.59 -3.63
CA LEU A 68 -0.90 -1.80 -2.41
C LEU A 68 -1.35 -2.74 -1.28
N ALA A 69 -0.63 -2.73 -0.16
CA ALA A 69 -0.92 -3.57 1.00
C ALA A 69 -0.87 -2.75 2.29
N GLY A 70 -1.75 -3.08 3.23
CA GLY A 70 -1.88 -2.36 4.49
C GLY A 70 -2.47 -3.25 5.59
N TYR A 71 -1.91 -3.16 6.79
CA TYR A 71 -2.34 -3.88 7.99
C TYR A 71 -2.99 -2.91 8.98
N SER A 72 -4.13 -3.27 9.58
CA SER A 72 -4.84 -2.42 10.55
C SER A 72 -5.03 -0.99 10.01
N GLN A 73 -4.54 0.06 10.69
CA GLN A 73 -4.57 1.44 10.18
C GLN A 73 -3.97 1.60 8.77
N GLY A 74 -2.98 0.78 8.40
CA GLY A 74 -2.40 0.79 7.05
C GLY A 74 -3.41 0.43 5.96
N ALA A 75 -4.44 -0.36 6.29
CA ALA A 75 -5.53 -0.66 5.36
C ALA A 75 -6.35 0.58 4.99
N GLU A 76 -6.59 1.47 5.95
CA GLU A 76 -7.28 2.74 5.73
C GLU A 76 -6.46 3.63 4.79
N GLN A 77 -5.12 3.62 4.92
CA GLN A 77 -4.23 4.35 4.00
C GLN A 77 -4.33 3.81 2.56
N VAL A 78 -4.43 2.49 2.39
CA VAL A 78 -4.66 1.86 1.07
C VAL A 78 -6.02 2.30 0.51
N HIS A 79 -7.08 2.27 1.32
CA HIS A 79 -8.41 2.70 0.91
C HIS A 79 -8.43 4.18 0.46
N GLY A 80 -7.82 5.05 1.26
CA GLY A 80 -7.55 6.46 0.94
C GLY A 80 -6.88 6.64 -0.41
N THR A 81 -5.78 5.92 -0.61
CA THR A 81 -4.97 6.02 -1.81
C THR A 81 -5.73 5.58 -3.06
N LEU A 82 -6.50 4.48 -2.96
CA LEU A 82 -7.33 4.00 -4.07
C LEU A 82 -8.38 5.04 -4.49
N LYS A 83 -9.05 5.69 -3.52
CA LYS A 83 -9.99 6.79 -3.86
C LYS A 83 -9.26 7.98 -4.49
N GLY A 84 -8.10 8.37 -3.96
CA GLY A 84 -7.31 9.49 -4.48
C GLY A 84 -6.74 9.27 -5.89
N LEU A 85 -6.60 8.02 -6.32
CA LEU A 85 -6.19 7.68 -7.68
C LEU A 85 -7.34 7.74 -8.69
N GLY A 86 -8.59 7.62 -8.25
CA GLY A 86 -9.76 7.61 -9.13
C GLY A 86 -9.64 6.53 -10.21
N GLU A 87 -9.94 6.88 -11.46
CA GLU A 87 -9.86 5.97 -12.61
C GLU A 87 -8.47 5.34 -12.81
N LYS A 88 -7.39 6.04 -12.38
CA LYS A 88 -6.02 5.51 -12.46
C LYS A 88 -5.83 4.28 -11.59
N ALA A 89 -6.67 4.06 -10.56
CA ALA A 89 -6.64 2.86 -9.75
C ALA A 89 -6.87 1.58 -10.57
N ALA A 90 -7.58 1.65 -11.70
CA ALA A 90 -7.76 0.50 -12.60
C ALA A 90 -6.43 -0.02 -13.18
N ARG A 91 -5.37 0.81 -13.20
CA ARG A 91 -4.02 0.40 -13.61
C ARG A 91 -3.29 -0.39 -12.51
N LEU A 92 -3.75 -0.34 -11.26
CA LEU A 92 -3.12 -1.06 -10.12
C LEU A 92 -3.39 -2.57 -10.10
N GLY A 93 -4.01 -3.11 -11.15
CA GLY A 93 -3.93 -4.54 -11.44
C GLY A 93 -5.25 -5.10 -11.91
N ARG A 94 -5.38 -5.33 -13.21
CA ARG A 94 -6.38 -6.24 -13.78
C ARG A 94 -6.21 -7.71 -13.34
N ASN A 95 -5.29 -8.06 -12.44
CA ASN A 95 -5.07 -9.45 -11.98
C ASN A 95 -4.48 -9.59 -10.55
N LEU A 96 -4.64 -8.62 -9.65
CA LEU A 96 -4.29 -8.87 -8.24
C LEU A 96 -5.21 -8.13 -7.28
N THR A 97 -6.48 -8.54 -7.26
CA THR A 97 -7.42 -8.19 -6.20
C THR A 97 -7.13 -9.04 -4.97
N LYS A 98 -6.12 -8.66 -4.19
CA LYS A 98 -6.16 -8.87 -2.74
C LYS A 98 -5.54 -7.65 -2.09
N THR A 99 -6.39 -6.67 -1.79
CA THR A 99 -6.18 -5.87 -0.58
C THR A 99 -6.07 -6.89 0.55
N CYS A 100 -4.86 -7.24 0.98
CA CYS A 100 -4.69 -8.07 2.16
C CYS A 100 -4.97 -7.18 3.37
N LEU A 101 -6.27 -6.96 3.62
CA LEU A 101 -6.80 -6.40 4.84
C LEU A 101 -6.56 -7.43 5.93
N PHE A 102 -5.37 -7.38 6.53
CA PHE A 102 -5.17 -8.02 7.80
C PHE A 102 -5.83 -7.10 8.83
N ASN A 103 -7.05 -7.44 9.24
CA ASN A 103 -7.75 -6.76 10.32
C ASN A 103 -7.55 -7.58 11.58
N ASP A 104 -6.51 -7.29 12.35
CA ASP A 104 -6.47 -7.72 13.75
C ASP A 104 -7.03 -6.56 14.56
N ARG A 105 -8.36 -6.55 14.70
CA ARG A 105 -8.98 -5.96 15.88
C ARG A 105 -9.01 -7.08 16.92
N ALA A 106 -8.00 -7.12 17.76
CA ALA A 106 -8.20 -7.57 19.13
C ALA A 106 -8.67 -6.35 19.95
#